data_AF-A0A8B0SKY3-F1
#
_entry.id   AF-A0A8B0SKY3-F1
#
_cell.length_a   1.000
_cell.length_b   1.000
_cell.length_c   1.000
_cell.angle_alpha   90.00
_cell.angle_beta   90.00
_cell.angle_gamma   90.00
#
_symmetry.space_group_name_H-M   'P 1'
#
loop_
_entity.id
_entity.type
_entity.pdbx_description
1 polymer ?
#
loop_
_entity_poly.entity_id
_entity_poly.type
_entity_poly.pdbx_seq_one_letter_code
_entity_poly.pdbx_strand_id
1 'polypeptide(L)'
;MDKRTIFNNPIEIGTRISLILTALDCKLNLDDLVLLDYALLYSKEFGGPENLHPAMPNHIAEIAQRRESLPDAIQFFVKRGIIDLLIDKSGYYFCSNEYTLDFV
;
A
#
# COMPACT_ATOMS: atom_id res chain seq x y z
N MET A 1 13.91 19.69 16.08
CA MET A 1 12.66 19.38 15.34
C MET A 1 12.57 17.88 15.27
N ASP A 2 11.52 17.29 15.83
CA ASP A 2 11.27 15.86 15.70
C ASP A 2 11.20 15.51 14.21
N LYS A 3 11.98 14.51 13.81
CA LYS A 3 12.14 14.02 12.43
C LYS A 3 10.87 13.23 12.09
N ARG A 4 9.71 13.90 12.20
CA ARG A 4 8.40 13.41 11.80
C ARG A 4 8.58 12.77 10.44
N THR A 5 8.46 11.46 10.43
CA THR A 5 8.89 10.53 9.40
C THR A 5 8.40 11.00 8.04
N ILE A 6 9.31 11.58 7.25
CA ILE A 6 9.00 12.08 5.90
C ILE A 6 8.51 10.90 5.04
N PHE A 7 9.09 9.71 5.27
CA PHE A 7 8.77 8.48 4.55
C PHE A 7 7.89 7.52 5.35
N ASN A 8 7.12 6.70 4.63
CA ASN A 8 6.18 5.70 5.14
C ASN A 8 5.15 6.27 6.13
N ASN A 9 4.79 7.54 5.95
CA ASN A 9 3.67 8.11 6.68
C ASN A 9 2.33 7.63 6.06
N PRO A 10 1.20 7.77 6.77
CA PRO A 10 -0.11 7.31 6.27
C PRO A 10 -0.52 7.88 4.90
N ILE A 11 -0.06 9.09 4.55
CA ILE A 11 -0.35 9.72 3.26
C ILE A 11 0.44 9.03 2.15
N GLU A 12 1.76 8.85 2.32
CA GLU A 12 2.59 8.18 1.32
C GLU A 12 2.16 6.72 1.10
N ILE A 13 1.94 5.98 2.20
CA ILE A 13 1.46 4.59 2.11
C ILE A 13 0.10 4.56 1.43
N GLY A 14 -0.85 5.41 1.84
CA GLY A 14 -2.18 5.43 1.25
C GLY A 14 -2.19 5.82 -0.24
N THR A 15 -1.33 6.74 -0.67
CA THR A 15 -1.13 7.06 -2.09
C THR A 15 -0.58 5.86 -2.86
N ARG A 16 0.38 5.12 -2.31
CA ARG A 16 0.93 3.92 -2.96
C ARG A 16 -0.10 2.78 -3.04
N ILE A 17 -0.94 2.62 -2.02
CA ILE A 17 -2.08 1.69 -2.08
C ILE A 17 -3.11 2.13 -3.12
N SER A 18 -3.39 3.44 -3.21
CA SER A 18 -4.28 4.00 -4.24
C SER A 18 -3.75 3.70 -5.64
N LEU A 19 -2.43 3.84 -5.86
CA LEU A 19 -1.77 3.44 -7.11
C LEU A 19 -2.00 1.96 -7.44
N ILE A 20 -1.77 1.07 -6.46
CA ILE A 20 -1.91 -0.37 -6.65
C ILE A 20 -3.36 -0.73 -7.01
N LEU A 21 -4.34 -0.21 -6.25
CA LEU A 21 -5.75 -0.48 -6.47
C LEU A 21 -6.21 0.03 -7.84
N THR A 22 -5.84 1.26 -8.21
CA THR A 22 -6.19 1.84 -9.50
C THR A 22 -5.51 1.13 -10.67
N ALA A 23 -4.25 0.70 -10.52
CA ALA A 23 -3.53 0.00 -11.58
C ALA A 23 -4.05 -1.41 -11.84
N LEU A 24 -4.53 -2.10 -10.81
CA LEU A 24 -5.02 -3.48 -10.91
C LEU A 24 -6.54 -3.57 -11.13
N ASP A 25 -7.29 -2.51 -10.84
CA ASP A 25 -8.75 -2.41 -11.03
C ASP A 25 -9.53 -3.64 -10.50
N CYS A 26 -9.15 -4.11 -9.31
CA CYS A 26 -9.78 -5.25 -8.66
C CYS A 26 -9.79 -5.07 -7.13
N LYS A 27 -10.60 -5.89 -6.45
CA LYS A 27 -10.66 -5.90 -4.99
C LYS A 27 -9.49 -6.70 -4.40
N LEU A 28 -8.76 -6.12 -3.47
CA LEU A 28 -7.58 -6.72 -2.83
C LEU A 28 -7.76 -6.79 -1.32
N ASN A 29 -7.30 -7.88 -0.70
CA ASN A 29 -7.28 -8.00 0.75
C ASN A 29 -6.00 -7.34 1.33
N LEU A 30 -5.90 -7.26 2.67
CA LEU A 30 -4.74 -6.64 3.32
C LEU A 30 -3.41 -7.34 2.98
N ASP A 31 -3.39 -8.66 2.94
CA ASP A 31 -2.17 -9.41 2.68
C ASP A 31 -1.71 -9.23 1.21
N ASP A 32 -2.65 -9.15 0.26
CA ASP A 32 -2.36 -8.80 -1.14
C ASP A 32 -1.68 -7.42 -1.21
N LEU A 33 -2.26 -6.42 -0.53
CA LEU A 33 -1.74 -5.06 -0.52
C LEU A 33 -0.36 -4.95 0.14
N VAL A 34 -0.12 -5.67 1.24
CA VAL A 34 1.19 -5.72 1.89
C VAL A 34 2.25 -6.28 0.94
N LEU A 35 1.93 -7.35 0.22
CA LEU A 35 2.88 -7.99 -0.71
C LEU A 35 3.14 -7.13 -1.95
N LEU A 36 2.09 -6.52 -2.51
CA LEU A 36 2.20 -5.62 -3.67
C LEU A 36 2.95 -4.33 -3.32
N ASP A 37 2.72 -3.77 -2.14
CA ASP A 37 3.46 -2.62 -1.62
C ASP A 37 4.97 -2.90 -1.49
N TYR A 38 5.30 -4.09 -0.99
CA TYR A 38 6.66 -4.58 -0.95
C TYR A 38 7.25 -4.78 -2.36
N ALA A 39 6.54 -5.48 -3.24
CA ALA A 39 6.98 -5.75 -4.61
C ALA A 39 7.19 -4.46 -5.41
N LEU A 40 6.39 -3.43 -5.19
CA LEU A 40 6.54 -2.13 -5.83
C LEU A 40 7.86 -1.44 -5.43
N LEU A 41 8.28 -1.58 -4.17
CA LEU A 41 9.52 -0.99 -3.66
C LEU A 41 10.77 -1.81 -4.00
N TYR A 42 10.58 -3.13 -4.18
CA TYR A 42 11.61 -4.11 -4.53
C TYR A 42 11.43 -4.68 -5.93
N SER A 43 10.95 -3.85 -6.87
CA SER A 43 10.48 -4.33 -8.18
C SER A 43 11.52 -5.10 -9.00
N LYS A 44 12.82 -4.82 -8.83
CA LYS A 44 13.91 -5.54 -9.52
C LYS A 44 13.93 -7.02 -9.22
N GLU A 45 13.56 -7.40 -7.99
CA GLU A 45 13.50 -8.81 -7.57
C GLU A 45 12.40 -9.59 -8.30
N PHE A 46 11.41 -8.87 -8.82
CA PHE A 46 10.27 -9.41 -9.57
C PHE A 46 10.39 -9.13 -11.07
N GLY A 47 11.58 -8.79 -11.57
CA GLY A 47 11.83 -8.49 -12.98
C GLY A 47 11.38 -7.10 -13.44
N GLY A 48 11.05 -6.21 -12.49
CA GLY A 48 10.74 -4.80 -12.72
C GLY A 48 11.99 -3.90 -12.79
N PRO A 49 11.79 -2.57 -12.75
CA PRO A 49 12.88 -1.59 -12.74
C PRO A 49 13.73 -1.65 -11.46
N GLU A 50 14.73 -0.78 -11.33
CA GLU A 50 15.57 -0.71 -10.13
C GLU A 50 14.73 -0.48 -8.85
N ASN A 51 15.17 -1.09 -7.74
CA ASN A 51 14.50 -0.97 -6.45
C ASN A 51 14.50 0.49 -5.98
N LEU A 52 13.37 0.94 -5.43
CA LEU A 52 13.29 2.25 -4.81
C LEU A 52 13.99 2.26 -3.44
N HIS A 53 13.91 1.14 -2.72
CA HIS A 53 14.64 0.92 -1.48
C HIS A 53 15.99 0.21 -1.75
N PRO A 54 17.04 0.53 -0.98
CA PRO A 54 18.31 -0.19 -1.10
C PRO A 54 18.14 -1.66 -0.71
N ALA A 55 18.77 -2.56 -1.47
CA ALA A 55 18.77 -3.99 -1.18
C ALA A 55 19.64 -4.30 0.06
N MET A 56 19.05 -4.18 1.24
CA MET A 56 19.67 -4.53 2.53
C MET A 56 19.54 -6.04 2.76
N PRO A 57 20.52 -6.74 3.36
CA PRO A 57 20.50 -8.21 3.50
C PRO A 57 19.23 -8.84 4.10
N ASN A 58 18.44 -8.08 4.85
CA ASN A 58 17.19 -8.52 5.51
C ASN A 58 15.95 -7.71 5.07
N HIS A 59 15.92 -7.20 3.83
CA HIS A 59 14.81 -6.38 3.32
C HIS A 59 13.44 -7.09 3.38
N ILE A 60 13.39 -8.42 3.35
CA ILE A 60 12.16 -9.21 3.53
C ILE A 60 11.46 -8.92 4.87
N ALA A 61 12.22 -8.58 5.93
CA ALA A 61 11.64 -8.21 7.23
C ALA A 61 10.73 -6.97 7.15
N GLU A 62 10.89 -6.16 6.11
CA GLU A 62 10.05 -4.99 5.89
C GLU A 62 8.58 -5.34 5.55
N ILE A 63 8.28 -6.58 5.15
CA ILE A 63 6.90 -7.07 4.95
C ILE A 63 6.13 -7.03 6.27
N ALA A 64 6.75 -7.46 7.37
CA ALA A 64 6.13 -7.45 8.69
C ALA A 64 5.85 -6.01 9.16
N GLN A 65 6.82 -5.11 8.98
CA GLN A 65 6.66 -3.70 9.30
C GLN A 65 5.51 -3.05 8.49
N ARG A 66 5.41 -3.36 7.20
CA ARG A 66 4.30 -2.93 6.34
C ARG A 66 2.96 -3.43 6.83
N ARG A 67 2.88 -4.70 7.25
CA ARG A 67 1.65 -5.28 7.79
C ARG A 67 1.16 -4.57 9.06
N GLU A 68 2.06 -3.98 9.84
CA GLU A 68 1.70 -3.16 11.00
C GLU A 68 1.23 -1.75 10.59
N SER A 69 1.84 -1.12 9.58
CA SER A 69 1.56 0.28 9.21
C SER A 69 0.46 0.47 8.17
N LEU A 70 0.27 -0.46 7.23
CA LEU A 70 -0.73 -0.35 6.16
C LEU A 70 -2.16 -0.18 6.67
N PRO A 71 -2.63 -0.92 7.69
CA PRO A 71 -4.02 -0.82 8.15
C PRO A 71 -4.44 0.60 8.53
N ASP A 72 -3.57 1.34 9.23
CA ASP A 72 -3.84 2.72 9.64
C ASP A 72 -3.87 3.68 8.45
N ALA A 73 -2.97 3.48 7.47
CA ALA A 73 -2.93 4.26 6.24
C ALA A 73 -4.17 4.02 5.36
N ILE A 74 -4.55 2.76 5.17
CA ILE A 74 -5.75 2.38 4.41
C ILE A 74 -7.00 2.94 5.10
N GLN A 75 -7.12 2.77 6.42
CA GLN A 75 -8.25 3.36 7.16
C GLN A 75 -8.32 4.87 7.03
N PHE A 76 -7.18 5.57 6.98
CA PHE A 76 -7.16 7.02 6.78
C PHE A 76 -7.77 7.43 5.43
N PHE A 77 -7.51 6.66 4.37
CA PHE A 77 -8.05 6.90 3.02
C PHE A 77 -9.52 6.47 2.92
N VAL A 78 -9.89 5.33 3.51
CA VAL A 78 -11.28 4.86 3.59
C VAL A 78 -12.17 5.89 4.31
N LYS A 79 -11.71 6.43 5.45
CA LYS A 79 -12.45 7.48 6.20
C LYS A 79 -12.65 8.78 5.40
N ARG A 80 -11.90 8.98 4.33
CA ARG A 80 -11.98 10.13 3.43
C ARG A 80 -12.72 9.83 2.13
N GLY A 81 -13.21 8.60 1.93
CA GLY A 81 -13.88 8.18 0.72
C GLY A 81 -12.96 8.02 -0.50
N ILE A 82 -11.63 7.98 -0.30
CA ILE A 82 -10.67 7.84 -1.40
C ILE A 82 -10.53 6.36 -1.81
N ILE A 83 -10.73 5.43 -0.88
CA ILE A 83 -10.70 3.98 -1.11
C ILE A 83 -12.00 3.39 -0.56
N ASP A 84 -12.60 2.46 -1.29
CA ASP A 84 -13.79 1.74 -0.81
C ASP A 84 -13.41 0.53 0.04
N LEU A 85 -14.20 0.27 1.08
CA LEU A 85 -14.12 -0.93 1.91
C LEU A 85 -15.31 -1.84 1.60
N LEU A 86 -15.03 -3.03 1.08
CA LEU A 86 -16.01 -4.07 0.81
C LEU A 86 -15.88 -5.17 1.87
N ILE A 87 -17.01 -5.55 2.47
CA ILE A 87 -17.07 -6.60 3.48
C ILE A 87 -18.00 -7.70 2.97
N ASP A 88 -17.48 -8.91 2.86
CA ASP A 88 -18.27 -10.09 2.51
C ASP A 88 -17.94 -11.28 3.43
N LYS A 89 -18.49 -12.46 3.13
CA LYS A 89 -18.28 -13.68 3.93
C LYS A 89 -16.82 -14.17 3.93
N SER A 90 -16.02 -13.73 2.96
CA SER A 90 -14.62 -14.10 2.78
C SER A 90 -13.66 -13.11 3.44
N GLY A 91 -14.12 -11.91 3.82
CA GLY A 91 -13.35 -10.96 4.63
C GLY A 91 -13.51 -9.50 4.21
N TYR A 92 -12.45 -8.73 4.47
CA TYR A 92 -12.36 -7.31 4.13
C TYR A 92 -11.53 -7.15 2.85
N TYR A 93 -12.04 -6.36 1.92
CA TYR A 93 -11.38 -6.03 0.67
C TYR A 93 -11.41 -4.53 0.42
N PHE A 94 -10.43 -4.06 -0.33
CA PHE A 94 -10.27 -2.66 -0.71
C PHE A 94 -10.28 -2.57 -2.23
N CYS A 95 -10.92 -1.55 -2.78
CA CYS A 95 -10.93 -1.28 -4.21
C CYS A 95 -10.86 0.23 -4.49
N SER A 96 -10.40 0.58 -5.69
CA SER A 96 -10.50 1.94 -6.18
C SER A 96 -11.94 2.34 -6.48
N ASN A 97 -12.22 3.62 -6.39
CA ASN A 97 -13.45 4.28 -6.78
C ASN A 97 -13.13 5.50 -7.67
N GLU A 98 -14.13 6.31 -7.98
CA GLU A 98 -14.00 7.48 -8.86
C GLU A 98 -13.02 8.55 -8.35
N TYR A 99 -12.70 8.58 -7.05
CA TYR A 99 -11.78 9.54 -6.42
C TYR A 99 -10.38 8.98 -6.19
N THR A 100 -10.17 7.66 -6.30
CA THR A 100 -8.88 7.04 -5.95
C THR A 100 -7.75 7.54 -6.84
N LEU A 101 -8.01 7.68 -8.15
CA LEU A 101 -7.02 8.10 -9.13
C LEU A 101 -6.55 9.56 -8.91
N ASP A 102 -7.38 10.41 -8.31
CA ASP A 102 -7.04 11.82 -8.06
C ASP A 102 -5.92 12.01 -7.02
N PHE A 103 -5.56 10.93 -6.30
CA PHE A 103 -4.59 10.92 -5.21
C PHE A 103 -3.29 10.17 -5.53
N VAL A 104 -3.01 9.93 -6.82
CA VAL A 104 -1.88 9.15 -7.32
C VAL A 104 -1.02 9.91 -8.31
#